data_AF-A0A318ATJ3-F1
#
_entry.id   AF-A0A318ATJ3-F1
#
_cell.length_a   1.000
_cell.length_b   1.000
_cell.length_c   1.000
_cell.angle_alpha   90.00
_cell.angle_beta   90.00
_cell.angle_gamma   90.00
#
_symmetry.space_group_name_H-M   'P 1'
#
loop_
_entity.id
_entity.type
_entity.pdbx_description
1 polymer ?
#
loop_
_entity_poly.entity_id
_entity_poly.type
_entity_poly.pdbx_seq_one_letter_code
_entity_poly.pdbx_strand_id
1 'polypeptide(L)' 'MTDREAPVRMGKAARNETRKAVATTANALSIAMLITAAIQPMTSGRPLGFGAFVAAAAFIVLQGLAHYVLRKVED' A
#
# COMPACT_ATOMS: atom_id res chain seq x y z
N MET A 1 37.14 28.50 -5.50
CA MET A 1 36.78 27.07 -5.37
C MET A 1 35.56 27.05 -4.45
N THR A 2 34.39 27.33 -4.99
CA THR A 2 33.15 27.53 -4.23
C THR A 2 32.34 26.25 -4.31
N ASP A 3 32.38 25.46 -3.25
CA ASP A 3 31.46 24.36 -3.00
C ASP A 3 30.04 24.92 -2.91
N ARG A 4 29.27 24.68 -3.97
CA ARG A 4 27.84 24.94 -3.99
C ARG A 4 27.18 23.80 -3.21
N GLU A 5 27.00 23.99 -1.91
CA GLU A 5 26.06 23.19 -1.13
C GLU A 5 24.69 23.28 -1.81
N ALA A 6 24.22 22.18 -2.40
CA ALA A 6 22.95 22.12 -3.11
C ALA A 6 21.80 21.89 -2.09
N PRO A 7 20.89 22.84 -1.86
CA PRO A 7 19.86 22.72 -0.82
C PRO A 7 18.61 21.93 -1.25
N VAL A 8 18.68 21.04 -2.26
CA VAL A 8 17.47 20.51 -2.94
C VAL A 8 17.10 19.07 -2.56
N ARG A 9 17.87 18.37 -1.72
CA ARG A 9 17.67 16.91 -1.50
C ARG A 9 16.77 16.52 -0.32
N MET A 10 16.61 17.36 0.71
CA MET A 10 15.79 17.00 1.89
C MET A 10 14.30 16.82 1.56
N GLY A 11 13.72 17.71 0.76
CA GLY A 11 12.29 17.65 0.42
C GLY A 11 11.91 16.46 -0.45
N LYS A 12 12.80 16.00 -1.34
CA LYS A 12 12.57 14.82 -2.17
C LYS A 12 12.69 13.53 -1.35
N ALA A 13 13.69 13.44 -0.47
CA ALA A 13 13.90 12.27 0.40
C ALA A 13 12.71 12.03 1.35
N ALA A 14 12.24 13.06 2.05
CA ALA A 14 11.07 12.95 2.94
C ALA A 14 9.79 12.55 2.20
N ARG A 15 9.60 13.06 0.97
CA ARG A 15 8.46 12.67 0.10
C ARG A 15 8.55 11.21 -0.34
N ASN A 16 9.77 10.71 -0.52
CA ASN A 16 10.03 9.32 -0.87
C ASN A 16 9.72 8.36 0.29
N GLU A 17 10.17 8.71 1.49
CA GLU A 17 9.88 7.95 2.71
C GLU A 17 8.38 7.92 3.01
N THR A 18 7.69 9.07 2.86
CA THR A 18 6.23 9.15 3.03
C THR A 18 5.50 8.21 2.06
N ARG A 19 5.93 8.17 0.78
CA ARG A 19 5.32 7.30 -0.24
C ARG A 19 5.58 5.81 0.03
N LYS A 20 6.79 5.47 0.50
CA LYS A 20 7.10 4.10 0.96
C LYS A 20 6.26 3.71 2.17
N ALA A 21 6.10 4.60 3.15
CA ALA A 21 5.26 4.36 4.31
C ALA A 21 3.80 4.11 3.91
N VAL A 22 3.25 4.93 3.00
CA VAL A 22 1.90 4.74 2.44
C VAL A 22 1.76 3.39 1.73
N ALA A 23 2.74 2.99 0.92
CA ALA A 23 2.72 1.68 0.26
C ALA A 23 2.76 0.51 1.26
N THR A 24 3.58 0.60 2.31
CA THR A 24 3.63 -0.40 3.38
C THR A 24 2.31 -0.49 4.14
N THR A 25 1.72 0.65 4.51
CA THR A 25 0.42 0.70 5.18
C THR A 25 -0.68 0.13 4.30
N ALA A 26 -0.71 0.48 3.01
CA ALA A 26 -1.67 -0.06 2.06
C ALA A 26 -1.53 -1.58 1.92
N ASN A 27 -0.30 -2.10 1.86
CA ASN A 27 -0.04 -3.54 1.81
C ASN A 27 -0.52 -4.25 3.09
N ALA A 28 -0.22 -3.69 4.27
CA ALA A 28 -0.67 -4.25 5.54
C ALA A 28 -2.21 -4.27 5.67
N LEU A 29 -2.88 -3.19 5.25
CA LEU A 29 -4.34 -3.11 5.19
C LEU A 29 -4.94 -4.14 4.23
N SER A 30 -4.31 -4.33 3.08
CA SER A 30 -4.71 -5.31 2.08
C SER A 30 -4.67 -6.74 2.65
N ILE A 31 -3.58 -7.08 3.35
CA ILE A 31 -3.44 -8.38 4.03
C ILE A 31 -4.49 -8.53 5.15
N ALA A 32 -4.68 -7.50 5.99
CA ALA A 32 -5.65 -7.53 7.06
C ALA A 32 -7.08 -7.75 6.54
N MET A 33 -7.47 -7.04 5.47
CA MET A 33 -8.77 -7.23 4.82
C MET A 33 -8.93 -8.63 4.24
N LEU A 34 -7.90 -9.18 3.59
CA LEU A 34 -7.95 -10.54 3.05
C LEU A 34 -8.14 -11.57 4.16
N ILE A 35 -7.39 -11.45 5.26
CA ILE A 35 -7.51 -12.35 6.41
C ILE A 35 -8.92 -12.27 6.99
N THR A 36 -9.43 -11.06 7.23
CA THR A 36 -10.72 -10.89 7.90
C THR A 36 -11.92 -11.25 7.04
N ALA A 37 -11.89 -10.92 5.74
CA ALA A 37 -13.04 -11.14 4.87
C ALA A 37 -13.05 -12.52 4.19
N ALA A 38 -11.89 -13.18 4.05
CA ALA A 38 -11.78 -14.47 3.38
C ALA A 38 -11.31 -15.59 4.32
N ILE A 39 -10.21 -15.39 5.03
CA ILE A 39 -9.61 -16.48 5.83
C ILE A 39 -10.44 -16.75 7.11
N GLN A 40 -10.82 -15.72 7.86
CA GLN A 40 -11.58 -15.89 9.10
C GLN A 40 -12.93 -16.60 8.91
N PRO A 41 -13.75 -16.29 7.87
CA PRO A 41 -14.98 -17.04 7.60
C PRO A 41 -14.71 -18.50 7.25
N MET A 42 -13.70 -18.77 6.41
CA MET A 42 -13.31 -20.13 6.04
C MET A 42 -12.93 -20.97 7.26
N THR A 43 -12.09 -20.44 8.15
CA THR A 43 -11.66 -21.16 9.37
C THR A 43 -12.78 -21.30 10.41
N SER A 44 -13.80 -20.44 10.34
CA SER A 44 -14.96 -20.46 11.25
C SER A 44 -16.15 -21.27 10.70
N GLY A 45 -15.99 -21.93 9.54
CA GLY A 45 -17.07 -22.68 8.89
C GLY A 45 -18.22 -21.81 8.35
N ARG A 46 -18.02 -20.49 8.20
CA ARG A 46 -19.01 -19.56 7.65
C ARG A 46 -18.84 -19.45 6.14
N PRO A 47 -19.93 -19.41 5.37
CA PRO A 47 -19.85 -19.25 3.92
C PRO A 47 -19.23 -17.90 3.56
N LEU A 48 -18.36 -17.93 2.55
CA LEU A 48 -17.84 -16.71 1.93
C LEU A 48 -18.96 -16.04 1.13
N GLY A 49 -19.60 -15.05 1.74
CA GLY A 49 -20.59 -14.22 1.08
C GLY A 49 -19.96 -13.14 0.20
N PHE A 50 -20.81 -12.23 -0.29
CA PHE A 50 -20.44 -11.09 -1.13
C PHE A 50 -19.28 -10.24 -0.56
N GLY A 51 -19.10 -10.24 0.76
CA GLY A 51 -17.98 -9.56 1.44
C GLY A 51 -16.59 -10.02 1.00
N ALA A 52 -16.41 -11.30 0.63
CA ALA A 52 -15.14 -11.80 0.13
C ALA A 52 -14.78 -11.21 -1.24
N PHE A 53 -15.78 -11.04 -2.11
CA PHE A 53 -15.61 -10.44 -3.43
C PHE A 53 -15.29 -8.94 -3.32
N VAL A 54 -15.98 -8.23 -2.41
CA VAL A 54 -15.68 -6.82 -2.10
C VAL A 54 -14.28 -6.66 -1.55
N ALA A 55 -13.84 -7.54 -0.64
CA ALA A 55 -12.49 -7.51 -0.09
C ALA A 55 -11.42 -7.78 -1.16
N ALA A 56 -11.66 -8.73 -2.07
CA ALA A 56 -10.77 -8.97 -3.20
C ALA A 56 -10.67 -7.77 -4.14
N ALA A 57 -11.80 -7.12 -4.45
CA ALA A 57 -11.81 -5.90 -5.26
C ALA A 57 -11.06 -4.74 -4.57
N ALA A 58 -11.31 -4.53 -3.28
CA ALA A 58 -10.59 -3.51 -2.49
C ALA A 58 -9.08 -3.80 -2.43
N PHE A 59 -8.69 -5.08 -2.28
CA PHE A 59 -7.30 -5.52 -2.31
C PHE A 59 -6.61 -5.16 -3.63
N ILE A 60 -7.24 -5.47 -4.77
CA ILE A 60 -6.68 -5.16 -6.09
C ILE A 60 -6.53 -3.64 -6.28
N VAL A 61 -7.52 -2.85 -5.86
CA VAL A 61 -7.46 -1.39 -5.93
C VAL A 61 -6.33 -0.84 -5.06
N LEU A 62 -6.19 -1.31 -3.81
CA LEU A 62 -5.11 -0.89 -2.92
C LEU A 62 -3.73 -1.27 -3.49
N GLN A 63 -3.59 -2.48 -4.04
CA GLN A 63 -2.35 -2.90 -4.70
C GLN A 63 -2.00 -2.01 -5.89
N GLY A 64 -2.97 -1.74 -6.77
CA GLY A 64 -2.77 -0.84 -7.91
C GLY A 64 -2.35 0.56 -7.47
N LEU A 65 -2.97 1.08 -6.40
CA LEU A 65 -2.63 2.37 -5.84
C LEU A 65 -1.21 2.39 -5.24
N ALA A 66 -0.85 1.36 -4.48
CA ALA A 66 0.48 1.22 -3.90
C ALA A 66 1.56 1.13 -5.00
N HIS A 67 1.28 0.36 -6.05
CA HIS A 67 2.20 0.19 -7.18
C HIS A 67 2.34 1.49 -7.99
N TYR A 68 1.26 2.26 -8.16
CA TYR A 68 1.30 3.58 -8.78
C TYR A 68 2.12 4.58 -7.94
N VAL A 69 1.92 4.59 -6.62
CA VAL A 69 2.67 5.46 -5.70
C VAL A 69 4.16 5.14 -5.69
N LEU A 70 4.53 3.85 -5.72
CA LEU A 70 5.92 3.40 -5.81
C LEU A 70 6.55 3.70 -7.18
N ARG A 71 5.83 3.51 -8.29
CA ARG A 71 6.37 3.83 -9.62
C ARG A 71 6.64 5.33 -9.78
N LYS A 72 5.77 6.18 -9.24
CA LYS A 72 5.97 7.63 -9.14
C LYS A 72 7.18 8.05 -8.27
N VAL A 73 7.71 7.15 -7.45
CA VAL A 73 8.93 7.35 -6.63
C VAL A 73 10.20 7.06 -7.43
N GLU A 74 10.14 6.08 -8.33
CA GLU A 74 11.29 5.66 -9.14
C GLU A 74 11.57 6.57 -10.34
N ASP A 75 10.54 7.27 -10.86
CA ASP A 75 10.64 8.37 -11.84
C ASP A 75 11.03 9.72 -11.18
#